data_AF-X1MJK2-F1
#
_entry.id   AF-X1MJK2-F1
#
_cell.length_a   1.000
_cell.length_b   1.000
_cell.length_c   1.000
_cell.angle_alpha   90.00
_cell.angle_beta   90.00
_cell.angle_gamma   90.00
#
_symmetry.space_group_name_H-M   'P 1'
#
loop_
_entity.id
_entity.type
_entity.pdbx_description
1 polymer ?
#
loop_
_entity_poly.entity_id
_entity_poly.type
_entity_poly.pdbx_seq_one_letter_code
_entity_poly.pdbx_strand_id
1 'polypeptide(L)'
;DMGFPAAFYGGSTANVAKMAENLGDPFALVSRGINVKVYPSCLGTHRAIDAMLHLIDLYDIKPEEVESVDCRTSPRYRKILFYDDATTGFEGKFSIPFVMAAALSERKVGLAQFTDDTVNDPIIKSLMKRVTCRVHPDWVEGKDTDSRPDVVIVKLKNGKELSHEIATPKGSPQIPLSEEELLTKYRECAKFV
;
A
#
# COMPACT_ATOMS: atom_id res chain seq x y z
N ASP A 1 -6.69 17.99 -36.58
CA ASP A 1 -6.50 16.68 -35.92
C ASP A 1 -5.61 16.82 -34.70
N MET A 2 -6.09 16.43 -33.52
CA MET A 2 -5.25 16.37 -32.32
C MET A 2 -4.64 14.97 -32.22
N GLY A 3 -3.31 14.87 -32.26
CA GLY A 3 -2.59 13.61 -32.07
C GLY A 3 -2.69 13.09 -30.64
N PHE A 4 -2.39 11.80 -30.43
CA PHE A 4 -2.51 11.13 -29.14
C PHE A 4 -1.83 11.86 -27.96
N PRO A 5 -0.58 12.36 -28.06
CA PRO A 5 0.05 13.07 -26.96
C PRO A 5 -0.66 14.39 -26.60
N ALA A 6 -1.21 15.09 -27.60
CA ALA A 6 -1.95 16.32 -27.36
C ALA A 6 -3.27 16.06 -26.60
N ALA A 7 -3.93 14.94 -26.88
CA ALA A 7 -5.17 14.56 -26.21
C ALA A 7 -4.96 14.08 -24.76
N PHE A 8 -3.86 13.35 -24.48
CA PHE A 8 -3.71 12.61 -23.22
C PHE A 8 -2.52 13.02 -22.34
N TYR A 9 -1.61 13.88 -22.83
CA TYR A 9 -0.38 14.23 -22.12
C TYR A 9 -0.25 15.74 -21.84
N GLY A 10 -1.37 16.48 -21.84
CA GLY A 10 -1.38 17.91 -21.53
C GLY A 10 -1.13 18.82 -22.74
N GLY A 11 -1.67 18.46 -23.92
CA GLY A 11 -1.65 19.31 -25.10
C GLY A 11 -0.27 19.43 -25.75
N SER A 12 0.13 20.66 -26.10
CA SER A 12 1.37 20.98 -26.84
C SER A 12 2.66 20.78 -26.03
N THR A 13 2.59 20.36 -24.77
CA THR A 13 3.76 20.16 -23.89
C THR A 13 4.45 18.82 -24.07
N ALA A 14 3.83 17.88 -24.80
CA ALA A 14 4.41 16.58 -25.06
C ALA A 14 5.61 16.66 -26.01
N ASN A 15 6.76 16.15 -25.58
CA ASN A 15 7.96 16.03 -26.41
C ASN A 15 8.19 14.58 -26.81
N VAL A 16 7.67 14.21 -27.99
CA VAL A 16 7.76 12.84 -28.53
C VAL A 16 9.19 12.40 -28.80
N ALA A 17 10.06 13.31 -29.27
CA ALA A 17 11.46 13.02 -29.52
C ALA A 17 12.17 12.60 -28.21
N LYS A 18 11.90 13.31 -27.11
CA LYS A 18 12.43 12.96 -25.78
C LYS A 18 11.87 11.64 -25.25
N MET A 19 10.63 11.28 -25.58
CA MET A 19 10.04 9.98 -25.18
C MET A 19 10.72 8.78 -25.88
N ALA A 20 11.22 8.99 -27.10
CA ALA A 20 11.92 7.96 -27.87
C ALA A 20 13.45 7.96 -27.64
N GLU A 21 13.97 8.93 -26.90
CA GLU A 21 15.39 9.04 -26.60
C GLU A 21 15.86 7.82 -25.80
N ASN A 22 16.98 7.23 -26.23
CA ASN A 22 17.61 6.06 -25.61
C ASN A 22 16.66 4.85 -25.42
N LEU A 23 15.73 4.66 -26.35
CA LEU A 23 14.80 3.54 -26.32
C LEU A 23 15.56 2.20 -26.35
N GLY A 24 15.50 1.46 -25.25
CA GLY A 24 16.15 0.16 -25.11
C GLY A 24 17.60 0.21 -24.62
N ASP A 25 18.16 1.38 -24.36
CA ASP A 25 19.58 1.53 -23.96
C ASP A 25 19.77 2.43 -22.73
N PRO A 26 19.86 1.85 -21.52
CA PRO A 26 19.50 0.47 -21.18
C PRO A 26 17.99 0.25 -21.14
N PHE A 27 17.54 -0.98 -21.33
CA PHE A 27 16.14 -1.35 -21.11
C PHE A 27 15.67 -0.90 -19.72
N ALA A 28 14.53 -0.23 -19.63
CA ALA A 28 13.93 0.22 -18.36
C ALA A 28 13.73 -0.94 -17.37
N LEU A 29 13.48 -2.15 -17.89
CA LEU A 29 13.42 -3.39 -17.10
C LEU A 29 14.70 -3.61 -16.27
N VAL A 30 15.87 -3.32 -16.85
CA VAL A 30 17.17 -3.52 -16.21
C VAL A 30 17.56 -2.29 -15.39
N SER A 31 17.39 -1.09 -15.94
CA SER A 31 17.87 0.15 -15.31
C SER A 31 16.97 0.69 -14.21
N ARG A 32 15.66 0.48 -14.32
CA ARG A 32 14.68 0.89 -13.30
C ARG A 32 14.16 -0.29 -12.48
N GLY A 33 14.19 -1.50 -13.03
CA GLY A 33 13.66 -2.69 -12.39
C GLY A 33 12.14 -2.83 -12.48
N ILE A 34 11.61 -3.90 -11.90
CA ILE A 34 10.17 -4.14 -11.72
C ILE A 34 9.83 -4.08 -10.23
N ASN A 35 8.73 -3.43 -9.90
CA ASN A 35 8.11 -3.58 -8.59
C ASN A 35 7.28 -4.88 -8.58
N VAL A 36 7.70 -5.85 -7.77
CA VAL A 36 6.93 -7.06 -7.50
C VAL A 36 6.06 -6.82 -6.28
N LYS A 37 4.76 -6.60 -6.49
CA LYS A 37 3.80 -6.39 -5.39
C LYS A 37 3.80 -7.58 -4.41
N VAL A 38 4.06 -7.32 -3.13
CA VAL A 38 3.98 -8.33 -2.07
C VAL A 38 2.52 -8.61 -1.73
N TYR A 39 1.74 -7.56 -1.53
CA TYR A 39 0.31 -7.65 -1.18
C TYR A 39 -0.59 -7.49 -2.41
N PRO A 40 -1.71 -8.23 -2.49
CA PRO A 40 -2.63 -8.19 -3.64
C PRO A 40 -3.60 -6.98 -3.60
N SER A 41 -3.06 -5.77 -3.38
CA SER A 41 -3.77 -4.50 -3.20
C SER A 41 -3.14 -3.35 -4.02
N CYS A 42 -3.70 -2.14 -3.92
CA CYS A 42 -3.11 -0.92 -4.47
C CYS A 42 -1.71 -0.69 -3.88
N LEU A 43 -0.75 -0.27 -4.71
CA LEU A 43 0.65 -0.04 -4.28
C LEU A 43 0.74 0.98 -3.13
N GLY A 44 -0.17 1.96 -3.08
CA GLY A 44 -0.24 2.95 -2.01
C GLY A 44 -0.54 2.37 -0.62
N THR A 45 -0.97 1.10 -0.53
CA THR A 45 -1.15 0.43 0.77
C THR A 45 0.12 -0.26 1.28
N HIS A 46 1.11 -0.50 0.43
CA HIS A 46 2.19 -1.46 0.72
C HIS A 46 3.10 -0.99 1.85
N ARG A 47 3.50 0.29 1.85
CA ARG A 47 4.33 0.87 2.91
C ARG A 47 3.61 0.84 4.26
N ALA A 48 2.31 1.12 4.28
CA ALA A 48 1.51 1.06 5.49
C ALA A 48 1.40 -0.38 6.02
N ILE A 49 1.19 -1.36 5.14
CA ILE A 49 1.14 -2.78 5.53
C ILE A 49 2.50 -3.23 6.10
N ASP A 50 3.60 -2.91 5.43
CA ASP A 50 4.96 -3.20 5.91
C ASP A 50 5.19 -2.60 7.31
N ALA A 51 4.81 -1.34 7.51
CA ALA A 51 4.94 -0.66 8.80
C ALA A 51 4.10 -1.32 9.90
N MET A 52 2.86 -1.70 9.57
CA MET A 52 1.97 -2.32 10.55
C MET A 52 2.44 -3.73 10.94
N LEU A 53 2.82 -4.55 9.97
CA LEU A 53 3.36 -5.89 10.25
C LEU A 53 4.66 -5.81 11.06
N HIS A 54 5.55 -4.85 10.74
CA HIS A 54 6.75 -4.60 11.53
C HIS A 54 6.43 -4.28 13.00
N LEU A 55 5.47 -3.38 13.25
CA LEU A 55 5.05 -3.04 14.62
C LEU A 55 4.41 -4.23 15.35
N ILE A 56 3.57 -5.01 14.64
CA ILE A 56 2.94 -6.21 15.18
C ILE A 56 3.99 -7.26 15.56
N ASP A 57 5.04 -7.46 14.75
CA ASP A 57 6.08 -8.44 15.02
C ASP A 57 7.05 -7.98 16.12
N LEU A 58 7.39 -6.69 16.15
CA LEU A 58 8.32 -6.14 17.14
C LEU A 58 7.73 -6.08 18.55
N TYR A 59 6.42 -5.81 18.68
CA TYR A 59 5.76 -5.59 19.96
C TYR A 59 4.71 -6.65 20.32
N ASP A 60 4.49 -7.64 19.45
CA ASP A 60 3.44 -8.67 19.59
C ASP A 60 2.04 -8.10 19.87
N ILE A 61 1.70 -7.01 19.17
CA ILE A 61 0.45 -6.25 19.37
C ILE A 61 -0.76 -7.16 19.17
N LYS A 62 -1.68 -7.20 20.14
CA LYS A 62 -2.97 -7.91 20.00
C LYS A 62 -4.09 -6.97 19.55
N PRO A 63 -5.04 -7.43 18.69
CA PRO A 63 -6.15 -6.60 18.21
C PRO A 63 -6.99 -5.93 19.30
N GLU A 64 -7.17 -6.60 20.43
CA GLU A 64 -7.93 -6.12 21.59
C GLU A 64 -7.21 -5.02 22.37
N GLU A 65 -5.89 -4.90 22.23
CA GLU A 65 -5.07 -3.87 22.90
C GLU A 65 -5.06 -2.56 22.12
N VAL A 66 -5.38 -2.60 20.82
CA VAL A 66 -5.37 -1.42 19.95
C VAL A 66 -6.56 -0.52 20.25
N GLU A 67 -6.26 0.72 20.62
CA GLU A 67 -7.23 1.80 20.76
C GLU A 67 -7.50 2.46 19.41
N SER A 68 -6.45 2.88 18.70
CA SER A 68 -6.55 3.47 17.36
C SER A 68 -5.29 3.29 16.52
N VAL A 69 -5.45 3.38 15.21
CA VAL A 69 -4.37 3.40 14.22
C VAL A 69 -4.52 4.62 13.34
N ASP A 70 -3.44 5.38 13.19
CA ASP A 70 -3.35 6.53 12.30
C ASP A 70 -2.34 6.25 11.20
N CYS A 71 -2.80 6.21 9.95
CA CYS A 71 -1.97 6.05 8.78
C CYS A 71 -1.90 7.38 8.02
N ARG A 72 -0.69 7.91 7.86
CA ARG A 72 -0.41 9.15 7.16
C ARG A 72 0.28 8.86 5.84
N THR A 73 -0.30 9.36 4.75
CA THR A 73 0.18 9.12 3.39
C THR A 73 0.13 10.37 2.51
N SER A 74 0.49 10.24 1.23
CA SER A 74 0.50 11.34 0.28
C SER A 74 -0.91 11.81 -0.10
N PRO A 75 -1.07 13.09 -0.48
CA PRO A 75 -2.34 13.61 -1.00
C PRO A 75 -2.90 12.75 -2.14
N ARG A 76 -2.02 12.31 -3.05
CA ARG A 76 -2.40 11.46 -4.18
C ARG A 76 -2.85 10.07 -3.72
N TYR A 77 -2.10 9.41 -2.85
CA TYR A 77 -2.51 8.10 -2.35
C TYR A 77 -3.79 8.19 -1.51
N ARG A 78 -4.00 9.25 -0.73
CA ARG A 78 -5.27 9.42 -0.03
C ARG A 78 -6.47 9.53 -0.97
N LYS A 79 -6.31 10.14 -2.16
CA LYS A 79 -7.36 10.20 -3.20
C LYS A 79 -7.62 8.83 -3.85
N ILE A 80 -6.60 7.99 -3.97
CA ILE A 80 -6.71 6.63 -4.55
C ILE A 80 -7.25 5.64 -3.51
N LEU A 81 -6.89 5.81 -2.25
CA LEU A 81 -7.24 4.92 -1.14
C LEU A 81 -8.45 5.49 -0.39
N PHE A 82 -9.57 5.57 -1.09
CA PHE A 82 -10.74 6.34 -0.65
C PHE A 82 -11.77 5.55 0.15
N TYR A 83 -11.62 4.22 0.27
CA TYR A 83 -12.55 3.39 1.05
C TYR A 83 -12.16 3.37 2.52
N ASP A 84 -12.88 4.12 3.34
CA ASP A 84 -12.73 4.07 4.80
C ASP A 84 -13.55 2.91 5.43
N ASP A 85 -14.64 2.48 4.78
CA ASP A 85 -15.45 1.31 5.15
C ASP A 85 -15.68 0.41 3.92
N ALA A 86 -14.68 -0.41 3.58
CA ALA A 86 -14.81 -1.41 2.52
C ALA A 86 -15.85 -2.47 2.88
N THR A 87 -16.68 -2.85 1.91
CA THR A 87 -17.76 -3.86 2.03
C THR A 87 -17.54 -5.05 1.10
N THR A 88 -16.58 -4.97 0.19
CA THR A 88 -16.17 -6.09 -0.68
C THR A 88 -14.65 -6.29 -0.64
N GLY A 89 -14.20 -7.50 -0.98
CA GLY A 89 -12.79 -7.83 -1.15
C GLY A 89 -12.11 -6.94 -2.19
N PHE A 90 -12.84 -6.46 -3.20
CA PHE A 90 -12.33 -5.51 -4.18
C PHE A 90 -12.09 -4.12 -3.58
N GLU A 91 -13.07 -3.57 -2.85
CA GLU A 91 -12.93 -2.29 -2.14
C GLU A 91 -11.77 -2.35 -1.12
N GLY A 92 -11.60 -3.49 -0.46
CA GLY A 92 -10.49 -3.74 0.47
C GLY A 92 -9.11 -3.48 -0.15
N LYS A 93 -8.94 -3.70 -1.46
CA LYS A 93 -7.67 -3.43 -2.18
C LYS A 93 -7.29 -1.96 -2.22
N PHE A 94 -8.22 -1.06 -1.90
CA PHE A 94 -8.06 0.40 -1.89
C PHE A 94 -8.43 0.99 -0.52
N SER A 95 -8.45 0.18 0.53
CA SER A 95 -8.84 0.59 1.89
C SER A 95 -7.69 0.38 2.86
N ILE A 96 -7.13 1.48 3.38
CA ILE A 96 -6.15 1.42 4.48
C ILE A 96 -6.77 0.82 5.75
N PRO A 97 -7.99 1.23 6.18
CA PRO A 97 -8.65 0.59 7.32
C PRO A 97 -8.75 -0.93 7.21
N PHE A 98 -9.14 -1.44 6.05
CA PHE A 98 -9.23 -2.89 5.84
C PHE A 98 -7.86 -3.57 5.94
N VAL A 99 -6.83 -3.09 5.23
CA VAL A 99 -5.53 -3.78 5.24
C VAL A 99 -4.84 -3.71 6.61
N MET A 100 -5.07 -2.65 7.39
CA MET A 100 -4.60 -2.56 8.78
C MET A 100 -5.36 -3.55 9.68
N ALA A 101 -6.69 -3.65 9.52
CA ALA A 101 -7.51 -4.59 10.28
C ALA A 101 -7.14 -6.05 9.99
N ALA A 102 -6.93 -6.41 8.71
CA ALA A 102 -6.46 -7.73 8.31
C ALA A 102 -5.07 -8.03 8.87
N ALA A 103 -4.13 -7.08 8.79
CA ALA A 103 -2.81 -7.22 9.39
C ALA A 103 -2.89 -7.45 10.91
N LEU A 104 -3.73 -6.71 11.64
CA LEU A 104 -3.91 -6.89 13.08
C LEU A 104 -4.53 -8.24 13.43
N SER A 105 -5.66 -8.57 12.79
CA SER A 105 -6.47 -9.74 13.14
C SER A 105 -5.79 -11.05 12.74
N GLU A 106 -5.18 -11.08 11.56
CA GLU A 106 -4.69 -12.31 10.93
C GLU A 106 -3.17 -12.35 10.80
N ARG A 107 -2.46 -11.27 11.22
CA ARG A 107 -1.01 -11.12 11.09
C ARG A 107 -0.51 -11.29 9.65
N LYS A 108 -1.39 -11.08 8.67
CA LYS A 108 -1.12 -11.31 7.26
C LYS A 108 -2.06 -10.51 6.37
N VAL A 109 -1.58 -10.12 5.20
CA VAL A 109 -2.38 -9.49 4.14
C VAL A 109 -2.11 -10.20 2.80
N GLY A 110 -2.64 -11.40 2.64
CA GLY A 110 -2.50 -12.23 1.44
C GLY A 110 -3.78 -12.30 0.60
N LEU A 111 -3.79 -13.16 -0.43
CA LEU A 111 -4.97 -13.32 -1.31
C LEU A 111 -6.22 -13.75 -0.54
N ALA A 112 -6.06 -14.63 0.45
CA ALA A 112 -7.15 -15.17 1.25
C ALA A 112 -7.91 -14.11 2.06
N GLN A 113 -7.29 -12.96 2.35
CA GLN A 113 -7.92 -11.89 3.12
C GLN A 113 -8.84 -11.03 2.24
N PHE A 114 -8.63 -10.96 0.92
CA PHE A 114 -9.45 -10.10 0.05
C PHE A 114 -10.70 -10.81 -0.47
N THR A 115 -11.51 -11.32 0.47
CA THR A 115 -12.83 -11.89 0.19
C THR A 115 -13.92 -11.01 0.81
N ASP A 116 -15.14 -11.10 0.27
CA ASP A 116 -16.29 -10.37 0.84
C ASP A 116 -16.60 -10.86 2.26
N ASP A 117 -16.43 -12.16 2.52
CA ASP A 117 -16.62 -12.74 3.86
C ASP A 117 -15.63 -12.15 4.87
N THR A 118 -14.34 -12.08 4.53
CA THR A 118 -13.32 -11.50 5.41
C THR A 118 -13.56 -10.01 5.66
N VAL A 119 -13.86 -9.23 4.61
CA VAL A 119 -14.10 -7.78 4.74
C VAL A 119 -15.32 -7.49 5.63
N ASN A 120 -16.33 -8.37 5.61
CA ASN A 120 -17.54 -8.24 6.42
C ASN A 120 -17.48 -8.98 7.75
N ASP A 121 -16.36 -9.63 8.08
CA ASP A 121 -16.17 -10.25 9.39
C ASP A 121 -16.35 -9.19 10.50
N PRO A 122 -17.15 -9.47 11.55
CA PRO A 122 -17.43 -8.49 12.61
C PRO A 122 -16.18 -7.98 13.34
N ILE A 123 -15.15 -8.80 13.51
CA ILE A 123 -13.88 -8.41 14.13
C ILE A 123 -13.13 -7.46 13.20
N ILE A 124 -13.02 -7.79 11.91
CA ILE A 124 -12.40 -6.92 10.90
C ILE A 124 -13.11 -5.57 10.83
N LYS A 125 -14.45 -5.57 10.71
CA LYS A 125 -15.27 -4.35 10.71
C LYS A 125 -15.09 -3.52 11.97
N SER A 126 -14.96 -4.16 13.13
CA SER A 126 -14.69 -3.47 14.40
C SER A 126 -13.31 -2.81 14.42
N LEU A 127 -12.29 -3.48 13.88
CA LEU A 127 -10.93 -2.94 13.79
C LEU A 127 -10.83 -1.81 12.76
N MET A 128 -11.50 -1.92 11.60
CA MET A 128 -11.53 -0.87 10.58
C MET A 128 -11.98 0.48 11.17
N LYS A 129 -12.99 0.47 12.06
CA LYS A 129 -13.48 1.68 12.74
C LYS A 129 -12.43 2.37 13.63
N ARG A 130 -11.35 1.68 13.99
CA ARG A 130 -10.25 2.23 14.80
C ARG A 130 -9.12 2.81 13.94
N VAL A 131 -9.18 2.62 12.63
CA VAL A 131 -8.13 3.03 11.70
C VAL A 131 -8.57 4.28 10.96
N THR A 132 -7.70 5.28 10.90
CA THR A 132 -7.89 6.48 10.07
C THR A 132 -6.77 6.60 9.05
N CYS A 133 -7.12 6.87 7.80
CA CYS A 133 -6.15 7.23 6.75
C CYS A 133 -6.27 8.72 6.41
N ARG A 134 -5.17 9.46 6.52
CA ARG A 134 -5.13 10.89 6.22
C ARG A 134 -3.87 11.31 5.48
N VAL A 135 -3.94 12.49 4.90
CA VAL A 135 -2.77 13.15 4.33
C VAL A 135 -1.84 13.54 5.47
N HIS A 136 -0.54 13.29 5.31
CA HIS A 136 0.45 13.77 6.26
C HIS A 136 0.38 15.31 6.36
N PRO A 137 0.36 15.91 7.58
CA PRO A 137 0.09 17.33 7.77
C PRO A 137 1.05 18.26 6.99
N ASP A 138 2.33 17.86 6.88
CA ASP A 138 3.35 18.67 6.18
C ASP A 138 3.43 18.43 4.66
N TRP A 139 2.54 17.62 4.09
CA TRP A 139 2.63 17.22 2.69
C TRP A 139 1.57 17.92 1.85
N VAL A 140 2.04 18.66 0.85
CA VAL A 140 1.21 19.49 -0.02
C VAL A 140 1.17 18.89 -1.42
N GLU A 141 -0.02 18.84 -2.02
CA GLU A 141 -0.22 18.35 -3.38
C GLU A 141 0.61 19.14 -4.41
N GLY A 142 1.09 18.46 -5.45
CA GLY A 142 1.93 19.06 -6.49
C GLY A 142 3.42 19.17 -6.15
N LYS A 143 3.82 18.80 -4.93
CA LYS A 143 5.24 18.56 -4.57
C LYS A 143 5.57 17.07 -4.67
N ASP A 144 6.86 16.75 -4.71
CA ASP A 144 7.36 15.37 -4.62
C ASP A 144 7.09 14.80 -3.21
N THR A 145 5.88 14.27 -3.06
CA THR A 145 5.32 13.73 -1.82
C THR A 145 5.09 12.23 -1.92
N ASP A 146 4.97 11.68 -3.13
CA ASP A 146 4.79 10.24 -3.35
C ASP A 146 6.07 9.43 -3.02
N SER A 147 7.24 10.05 -3.10
CA SER A 147 8.51 9.45 -2.72
C SER A 147 8.74 9.44 -1.19
N ARG A 148 7.96 10.20 -0.42
CA ARG A 148 8.14 10.33 1.03
C ARG A 148 7.59 9.10 1.79
N PRO A 149 8.09 8.83 3.01
CA PRO A 149 7.69 7.66 3.79
C PRO A 149 6.26 7.75 4.31
N ASP A 150 5.45 6.70 4.13
CA ASP A 150 4.18 6.60 4.83
C ASP A 150 4.45 6.27 6.31
N VAL A 151 3.61 6.81 7.20
CA VAL A 151 3.76 6.68 8.66
C VAL A 151 2.54 5.96 9.23
N VAL A 152 2.77 4.91 10.01
CA VAL A 152 1.74 4.23 10.80
C VAL A 152 2.00 4.47 12.28
N ILE A 153 0.96 4.90 12.99
CA ILE A 153 1.00 5.16 14.43
C ILE A 153 -0.11 4.34 15.08
N VAL A 154 0.26 3.50 16.04
CA VAL A 154 -0.66 2.65 16.81
C VAL A 154 -0.71 3.17 18.24
N LYS A 155 -1.90 3.52 18.70
CA LYS A 155 -2.17 3.82 20.11
C LYS A 155 -2.77 2.60 20.77
N LEU A 156 -2.14 2.15 21.85
CA LEU A 156 -2.62 1.05 22.68
C LEU A 156 -3.46 1.59 23.83
N LYS A 157 -4.42 0.79 24.30
CA LYS A 157 -5.33 1.12 25.40
C LYS A 157 -4.63 1.40 26.74
N ASN A 158 -3.37 0.98 26.88
CA ASN A 158 -2.53 1.31 28.03
C ASN A 158 -1.85 2.69 27.93
N GLY A 159 -2.15 3.46 26.88
CA GLY A 159 -1.60 4.80 26.61
C GLY A 159 -0.28 4.81 25.84
N LYS A 160 0.32 3.65 25.55
CA LYS A 160 1.55 3.57 24.76
C LYS A 160 1.26 3.90 23.29
N GLU A 161 2.09 4.75 22.71
CA GLU A 161 2.08 5.05 21.27
C GLU A 161 3.31 4.41 20.61
N LEU A 162 3.08 3.74 19.48
CA LEU A 162 4.09 3.06 18.68
C LEU A 162 4.02 3.60 17.26
N SER A 163 5.15 3.91 16.64
CA SER A 163 5.17 4.41 15.26
C SER A 163 6.27 3.78 14.42
N HIS A 164 6.01 3.69 13.11
CA HIS A 164 7.00 3.26 12.14
C HIS A 164 6.77 3.96 10.79
N GLU A 165 7.88 4.24 10.09
CA GLU A 165 7.87 4.90 8.78
C GLU A 165 8.53 4.00 7.74
N ILE A 166 7.90 3.86 6.57
CA ILE A 166 8.46 3.08 5.46
C ILE A 166 8.58 3.96 4.22
N ALA A 167 9.82 4.24 3.82
CA ALA A 167 10.14 5.00 2.61
C ALA A 167 9.99 4.17 1.34
N THR A 168 10.38 2.90 1.42
CA THR A 168 10.48 2.00 0.26
C THR A 168 9.82 0.68 0.63
N PRO A 169 8.74 0.29 -0.07
CA PRO A 169 8.06 -0.96 0.23
C PRO A 169 8.91 -2.16 -0.21
N LYS A 170 8.73 -3.28 0.48
CA LYS A 170 9.25 -4.58 0.05
C LYS A 170 8.73 -4.94 -1.34
N GLY A 171 9.56 -5.62 -2.14
CA GLY A 171 9.27 -5.97 -3.53
C GLY A 171 9.64 -4.89 -4.55
N SER A 172 10.11 -3.72 -4.10
CA SER A 172 10.74 -2.74 -4.97
C SER A 172 12.10 -3.21 -5.49
N PRO A 173 12.65 -2.63 -6.57
CA PRO A 173 14.00 -2.92 -7.03
C PRO A 173 15.08 -2.69 -5.95
N GLN A 174 14.85 -1.75 -5.02
CA GLN A 174 15.77 -1.45 -3.92
C GLN A 174 15.67 -2.46 -2.77
N ILE A 175 14.48 -3.04 -2.55
CA ILE A 175 14.23 -4.04 -1.51
C ILE A 175 13.49 -5.22 -2.15
N PRO A 176 14.15 -6.02 -3.00
CA PRO A 176 13.48 -7.10 -3.72
C PRO A 176 13.03 -8.21 -2.77
N LEU A 177 12.09 -9.02 -3.24
CA LEU A 177 11.79 -10.31 -2.63
C LEU A 177 12.97 -11.26 -2.87
N SER A 178 13.32 -12.05 -1.87
CA SER A 178 14.23 -13.18 -2.06
C SER A 178 13.58 -14.21 -3.01
N GLU A 179 14.40 -15.10 -3.56
CA GLU A 179 13.89 -16.21 -4.38
C GLU A 179 12.87 -17.06 -3.62
N GLU A 180 13.13 -17.34 -2.34
CA GLU A 180 12.21 -18.08 -1.47
C GLU A 180 10.88 -17.36 -1.27
N GLU A 181 10.91 -16.04 -1.04
CA GLU A 181 9.70 -15.22 -0.92
C GLU A 181 8.89 -15.21 -2.24
N LEU A 182 9.57 -15.12 -3.39
CA LEU A 182 8.95 -15.20 -4.70
C LEU A 182 8.29 -16.55 -4.97
N LEU A 183 9.00 -17.65 -4.66
CA LEU A 183 8.47 -19.01 -4.81
C LEU A 183 7.30 -19.25 -3.86
N THR A 184 7.38 -18.74 -2.64
CA THR A 184 6.27 -18.80 -1.66
C THR A 184 5.05 -18.08 -2.20
N LYS A 185 5.22 -16.83 -2.66
CA LYS A 185 4.15 -16.06 -3.31
C LYS A 185 3.55 -16.81 -4.51
N TYR A 186 4.39 -17.38 -5.39
CA TYR A 186 3.92 -18.16 -6.54
C TYR A 186 3.04 -19.35 -6.09
N ARG A 187 3.51 -20.13 -5.12
CA ARG A 187 2.76 -21.27 -4.57
C ARG A 187 1.45 -20.83 -3.91
N GLU A 188 1.42 -19.68 -3.24
CA GLU A 188 0.19 -19.13 -2.69
C GLU A 188 -0.82 -18.77 -3.77
N CYS A 189 -0.40 -18.13 -4.86
CA CYS A 189 -1.28 -17.86 -6.00
C CYS A 189 -1.81 -19.15 -6.65
N ALA A 190 -0.96 -20.18 -6.76
CA ALA A 190 -1.31 -21.46 -7.38
C ALA A 190 -2.32 -22.31 -6.58
N LYS A 191 -2.71 -21.90 -5.36
CA LYS A 191 -3.76 -22.57 -4.58
C LYS A 191 -5.18 -22.15 -4.97
N PHE A 192 -5.32 -21.12 -5.80
CA PHE A 192 -6.62 -20.53 -6.18
C PHE A 192 -7.01 -20.83 -7.64
N VAL A 193 -6.31 -21.76 -8.31
CA VAL A 193 -6.57 -22.23 -9.68
C VAL A 193 -7.13 -23.63 -9.71
#